data_AF-A0A4R0S279-F1
#
_entry.id   AF-A0A4R0S279-F1
#
_cell.length_a   1.000
_cell.length_b   1.000
_cell.length_c   1.000
_cell.angle_alpha   90.00
_cell.angle_beta   90.00
_cell.angle_gamma   90.00
#
_symmetry.space_group_name_H-M   'P 1'
#
loop_
_entity.id
_entity.type
_entity.pdbx_description
1 polymer ?
#
loop_
_entity_poly.entity_id
_entity_poly.type
_entity_poly.pdbx_seq_one_letter_code
_entity_poly.pdbx_strand_id
1 'polypeptide(L)'
;MAASALVLPPTTPPTYHKIVSETLTIPTDTQKPIPVGLLACQRDPLLRELVSQVISCTLSQSQPLSAAEKRARKGKAEAPKDSLVEVILHDTILFPEGGGQPHDIGLLTTSDGELWDVVDVKRHGGHAVHYVKVKDNNTDAALASFATGTNVGVALGDHGLQRRLDHMCMHTSQHLLSAVLETRLNLPTLSWSMTAYPTPSYVEIPRAMTLEEITLIQEEANRFVFEGRRVHIEVEELDPEGVPEIAKTESGRAVGKGLPTDYTGGVKRTVIIDGVDRNPCCGTHLPSLNNLQLFLLPHMEGLSRAATSSARLYFLSGPRLITYLTSTHNSLTAASLTLSCGAPLVPERVQQVVDDRRKATKRVDDLEKELAENIAAGLVSSVRENQGSSSVSGTYLRRQRIDDSPNPLAFLSLIASEFTTKLAESNIVTPTILLLSSSPSVQTSTSTTVVLVSGSDATTVKEVGDVLKTKLGVKGGGKGTKWSGKFTGVWKVSREGSTVDELGRGLYRAISV
;
A
#
# COMPACT_ATOMS: atom_id res chain seq x y z
N MET A 1 3.70 20.03 4.01
CA MET A 1 2.23 20.09 3.87
C MET A 1 1.87 21.40 3.18
N ALA A 2 1.38 21.36 1.94
CA ALA A 2 0.96 22.57 1.24
C ALA A 2 -0.43 23.00 1.73
N ALA A 3 -0.50 23.59 2.93
CA ALA A 3 -1.72 24.26 3.43
C ALA A 3 -2.15 25.41 2.50
N SER A 4 -1.20 25.93 1.71
CA SER A 4 -1.36 27.05 0.78
C SER A 4 -2.27 26.77 -0.41
N ALA A 5 -2.77 25.54 -0.57
CA ALA A 5 -3.59 25.18 -1.71
C ALA A 5 -5.09 25.52 -1.53
N LEU A 6 -5.61 25.54 -0.31
CA LEU A 6 -7.06 25.74 -0.10
C LEU A 6 -7.40 27.24 -0.20
N VAL A 7 -8.27 27.59 -1.15
CA VAL A 7 -8.85 28.94 -1.26
C VAL A 7 -9.92 29.09 -0.20
N LEU A 8 -9.53 29.35 1.05
CA LEU A 8 -10.47 29.52 2.15
C LEU A 8 -10.90 30.98 2.28
N PRO A 9 -12.16 31.25 2.66
CA PRO A 9 -12.53 32.58 3.12
C PRO A 9 -11.72 32.92 4.39
N PRO A 10 -11.43 34.21 4.65
CA PRO A 10 -10.67 34.62 5.82
C PRO A 10 -11.36 34.25 7.14
N THR A 11 -12.68 34.14 7.11
CA THR A 11 -13.54 33.74 8.23
C THR A 11 -14.63 32.79 7.75
N THR A 12 -15.16 31.98 8.66
CA THR A 12 -16.34 31.16 8.36
C THR A 12 -17.53 32.07 8.00
N PRO A 13 -18.29 31.77 6.94
CA PRO A 13 -19.48 32.55 6.60
C PRO A 13 -20.49 32.56 7.76
N PRO A 14 -21.12 33.70 8.10
CA PRO A 14 -22.12 33.77 9.18
C PRO A 14 -23.29 32.80 9.00
N THR A 15 -23.59 32.43 7.75
CA THR A 15 -24.64 31.47 7.39
C THR A 15 -24.22 30.01 7.48
N TYR A 16 -22.99 29.72 7.92
CA TYR A 16 -22.47 28.35 7.97
C TYR A 16 -23.14 27.53 9.08
N HIS A 17 -23.34 28.09 10.27
CA HIS A 17 -23.92 27.37 11.40
C HIS A 17 -25.24 28.01 11.82
N LYS A 18 -26.33 27.23 11.75
CA LYS A 18 -27.68 27.68 12.08
C LYS A 18 -28.31 26.76 13.11
N ILE A 19 -28.73 27.33 14.23
CA ILE A 19 -29.62 26.65 15.17
C ILE A 19 -31.04 26.82 14.62
N VAL A 20 -31.72 25.72 14.31
CA VAL A 20 -33.08 25.72 13.74
C VAL A 20 -34.16 25.40 14.77
N SER A 21 -33.77 24.93 15.96
CA SER A 21 -34.68 24.81 17.11
C SER A 21 -34.83 26.14 17.85
N GLU A 22 -36.06 26.50 18.23
CA GLU A 22 -36.35 27.73 18.97
C GLU A 22 -35.87 27.67 20.43
N THR A 23 -35.77 26.47 21.00
CA THR A 23 -35.45 26.25 22.42
C THR A 23 -33.97 25.93 22.65
N LEU A 24 -33.27 25.47 21.62
CA LEU A 24 -31.85 25.12 21.72
C LEU A 24 -30.99 26.39 21.83
N THR A 25 -30.23 26.48 22.91
CA THR A 25 -29.26 27.57 23.13
C THR A 25 -27.87 27.01 23.39
N ILE A 26 -26.85 27.77 23.01
CA ILE A 26 -25.47 27.40 23.31
C ILE A 26 -25.25 27.66 24.81
N PRO A 27 -24.78 26.66 25.59
CA PRO A 27 -24.51 26.86 27.01
C PRO A 27 -23.53 28.01 27.25
N THR A 28 -23.91 28.95 28.12
CA THR A 28 -23.09 30.10 28.51
C THR A 28 -22.42 29.94 29.88
N ASP A 29 -22.85 28.94 30.64
CA ASP A 29 -22.28 28.59 31.94
C ASP A 29 -20.88 27.98 31.74
N THR A 30 -19.84 28.78 32.04
CA THR A 30 -18.44 28.39 31.83
C THR A 30 -17.97 27.26 32.76
N GLN A 31 -18.78 26.89 33.76
CA GLN A 31 -18.53 25.75 34.64
C GLN A 31 -18.94 24.41 34.03
N LYS A 32 -19.61 24.41 32.86
CA LYS A 32 -20.09 23.20 32.19
C LYS A 32 -19.53 23.07 30.78
N PRO A 33 -19.10 21.88 30.34
CA PRO A 33 -18.58 21.69 29.00
C PRO A 33 -19.72 21.81 27.97
N ILE A 34 -19.46 22.51 26.87
CA ILE A 34 -20.33 22.54 25.70
C ILE A 34 -20.35 21.15 25.08
N PRO A 35 -21.54 20.60 24.77
CA PRO A 35 -21.65 19.26 24.24
C PRO A 35 -21.10 19.16 22.81
N VAL A 36 -20.55 17.99 22.47
CA VAL A 36 -20.23 17.62 21.10
C VAL A 36 -21.47 17.76 20.23
N GLY A 37 -21.29 18.36 19.06
CA GLY A 37 -22.34 18.84 18.17
C GLY A 37 -22.48 20.36 18.21
N LEU A 38 -22.12 20.99 19.33
CA LEU A 38 -22.16 22.44 19.51
C LEU A 38 -20.78 23.07 19.77
N LEU A 39 -19.66 22.34 19.73
CA LEU A 39 -18.33 22.90 20.04
C LEU A 39 -17.92 24.03 19.09
N ALA A 40 -17.03 24.93 19.51
CA ALA A 40 -16.53 26.02 18.68
C ALA A 40 -16.00 25.53 17.32
N CYS A 41 -15.24 24.43 17.28
CA CYS A 41 -14.78 23.83 16.02
C CYS A 41 -15.89 23.36 15.08
N GLN A 42 -17.09 23.07 15.59
CA GLN A 42 -18.24 22.63 14.81
C GLN A 42 -19.13 23.81 14.36
N ARG A 43 -19.11 24.91 15.12
CA ARG A 43 -19.80 26.18 14.81
C ARG A 43 -19.00 27.06 13.85
N ASP A 44 -17.70 27.18 14.08
CA ASP A 44 -16.74 27.92 13.27
C ASP A 44 -15.51 27.03 12.99
N PRO A 45 -15.52 26.24 11.89
CA PRO A 45 -14.46 25.29 11.62
C PRO A 45 -13.15 25.92 11.15
N LEU A 46 -13.18 27.22 10.77
CA LEU A 46 -12.00 28.00 10.37
C LEU A 46 -11.39 28.79 11.54
N LEU A 47 -12.03 28.79 12.71
CA LEU A 47 -11.50 29.42 13.93
C LEU A 47 -10.19 28.74 14.34
N ARG A 48 -9.14 29.56 14.49
CA ARG A 48 -7.77 29.09 14.74
C ARG A 48 -7.34 29.18 16.19
N GLU A 49 -7.94 30.11 16.92
CA GLU A 49 -7.62 30.42 18.31
C GLU A 49 -8.91 30.72 19.08
N LEU A 50 -8.96 30.33 20.35
CA LEU A 50 -10.08 30.55 21.26
C LEU A 50 -9.55 30.64 22.69
N VAL A 51 -10.08 31.55 23.50
CA VAL A 51 -9.87 31.50 24.96
C VAL A 51 -11.00 30.69 25.59
N SER A 52 -10.66 29.74 26.44
CA SER A 52 -11.60 28.84 27.11
C SER A 52 -11.26 28.65 28.58
N GLN A 53 -12.24 28.23 29.39
CA GLN A 53 -12.05 27.98 30.81
C GLN A 53 -11.83 26.48 31.07
N VAL A 54 -10.89 26.15 31.95
CA VAL A 54 -10.66 24.77 32.40
C VAL A 54 -11.76 24.35 33.36
N ILE A 55 -12.40 23.23 33.08
CA ILE A 55 -13.45 22.64 33.92
C ILE A 55 -12.85 21.60 34.84
N SER A 56 -12.01 20.72 34.30
CA SER A 56 -11.28 19.74 35.10
C SER A 56 -9.95 19.39 34.45
N CYS A 57 -9.00 19.00 35.29
CA CYS A 57 -7.73 18.43 34.89
C CYS A 57 -7.42 17.22 35.79
N THR A 58 -7.17 16.06 35.19
CA THR A 58 -6.85 14.82 35.90
C THR A 58 -5.68 14.11 35.25
N LEU A 59 -4.89 13.37 36.02
CA LEU A 59 -3.81 12.55 35.45
C LEU A 59 -4.40 11.44 34.56
N SER A 60 -3.90 11.31 33.33
CA SER A 60 -4.38 10.27 32.43
C SER A 60 -3.92 8.90 32.92
N GLN A 61 -4.87 8.04 33.23
CA GLN A 61 -4.58 6.64 33.53
C GLN A 61 -4.48 5.89 32.21
N SER A 62 -3.31 5.31 31.91
CA SER A 62 -3.14 4.58 30.66
C SER A 62 -4.17 3.46 30.55
N GLN A 63 -5.15 3.59 29.65
CA GLN A 63 -6.10 2.51 29.40
C GLN A 63 -5.35 1.26 28.92
N PRO A 64 -5.73 0.06 29.39
CA PRO A 64 -5.12 -1.17 28.92
C PRO A 64 -5.40 -1.34 27.42
N LEU A 65 -4.34 -1.52 26.63
CA LEU A 65 -4.42 -1.77 25.18
C LEU A 65 -5.40 -2.91 24.87
N SER A 66 -6.25 -2.71 23.86
CA SER A 66 -7.15 -3.74 23.36
C SER A 66 -6.37 -4.94 22.82
N ALA A 67 -7.03 -6.11 22.75
CA ALA A 67 -6.39 -7.34 22.25
C ALA A 67 -5.88 -7.21 20.79
N ALA A 68 -6.52 -6.35 19.99
CA ALA A 68 -6.11 -6.05 18.62
C ALA A 68 -4.80 -5.24 18.57
N GLU A 69 -4.66 -4.24 19.43
CA GLU A 69 -3.45 -3.41 19.53
C GLU A 69 -2.26 -4.19 20.11
N LYS A 70 -2.52 -5.10 21.05
CA LYS A 70 -1.49 -6.04 21.58
C LYS A 70 -0.95 -6.97 20.49
N ARG A 71 -1.79 -7.42 19.55
CA ARG A 71 -1.34 -8.25 18.42
C ARG A 71 -0.51 -7.46 17.41
N ALA A 72 -0.86 -6.19 17.16
CA ALA A 72 -0.10 -5.32 16.24
C ALA A 72 1.27 -4.88 16.78
N ARG A 73 1.46 -4.85 18.10
CA ARG A 73 2.71 -4.42 18.76
C ARG A 73 3.67 -5.54 19.17
N LYS A 74 3.35 -6.81 18.90
CA LYS A 74 4.19 -7.95 19.31
C LYS A 74 5.53 -7.92 18.53
N GLY A 75 6.56 -7.28 19.10
CA GLY A 75 7.92 -7.25 18.56
C GLY A 75 8.61 -5.88 18.47
N LYS A 76 7.99 -4.76 18.89
CA LYS A 76 8.67 -3.45 18.97
C LYS A 76 8.90 -3.06 20.44
N ALA A 77 10.13 -2.64 20.76
CA ALA A 77 10.49 -2.11 22.07
C ALA A 77 9.54 -0.97 22.48
N GLU A 78 9.07 -1.01 23.73
CA GLU A 78 8.16 0.00 24.28
C GLU A 78 8.94 1.31 24.46
N ALA A 79 8.65 2.30 23.60
CA ALA A 79 9.11 3.67 23.81
C ALA A 79 8.56 4.22 25.14
N PRO A 80 9.28 5.11 25.85
CA PRO A 80 8.74 5.78 27.03
C PRO A 80 7.42 6.44 26.65
N LYS A 81 6.32 6.06 27.33
CA LYS A 81 5.06 6.79 27.21
C LYS A 81 5.25 8.10 27.96
N ASP A 82 5.23 9.21 27.24
CA ASP A 82 5.12 10.53 27.87
C ASP A 82 3.92 10.52 28.83
N SER A 83 4.10 11.07 30.03
CA SER A 83 2.99 11.28 30.96
C SER A 83 1.98 12.25 30.33
N LEU A 84 0.68 11.96 30.44
CA LEU A 84 -0.40 12.80 29.90
C LEU A 84 -1.36 13.24 31.02
N VAL A 85 -1.92 14.44 30.89
CA VAL A 85 -3.09 14.88 31.67
C VAL A 85 -4.31 15.01 30.78
N GLU A 86 -5.48 14.74 31.33
CA GLU A 86 -6.78 14.87 30.69
C GLU A 86 -7.41 16.20 31.12
N VAL A 87 -7.59 17.10 30.17
CA VAL A 87 -8.14 18.44 30.39
C VAL A 87 -9.50 18.56 29.72
N ILE A 88 -10.53 18.92 30.49
CA ILE A 88 -11.86 19.27 29.97
C ILE A 88 -11.98 20.79 29.99
N LEU A 89 -12.37 21.35 28.85
CA LEU A 89 -12.58 22.79 28.67
C LEU A 89 -14.08 23.08 28.53
N HIS A 90 -14.48 24.31 28.84
CA HIS A 90 -15.83 24.80 28.58
C HIS A 90 -16.18 24.71 27.10
N ASP A 91 -15.32 25.24 26.24
CA ASP A 91 -15.43 25.11 24.79
C ASP A 91 -14.06 24.81 24.17
N THR A 92 -14.04 24.30 22.95
CA THR A 92 -12.79 23.98 22.26
C THR A 92 -12.88 24.08 20.75
N ILE A 93 -11.80 24.58 20.17
CA ILE A 93 -11.56 24.55 18.73
C ILE A 93 -10.81 23.29 18.29
N LEU A 94 -10.46 22.36 19.19
CA LEU A 94 -9.83 21.09 18.84
C LEU A 94 -10.92 20.03 18.73
N PHE A 95 -11.11 19.47 17.54
CA PHE A 95 -12.14 18.45 17.32
C PHE A 95 -11.73 17.14 18.00
N PRO A 96 -12.60 16.51 18.81
CA PRO A 96 -12.33 15.23 19.47
C PRO A 96 -12.26 14.10 18.45
N GLU A 97 -13.35 13.40 18.16
CA GLU A 97 -13.42 12.45 17.06
C GLU A 97 -14.89 12.23 16.75
N GLY A 98 -15.23 11.83 15.54
CA GLY A 98 -16.63 11.59 15.21
C GLY A 98 -16.90 11.43 13.72
N GLY A 99 -17.89 10.59 13.40
CA GLY A 99 -18.32 10.37 12.02
C GLY A 99 -17.28 9.70 11.13
N GLY A 100 -16.19 9.15 11.67
CA GLY A 100 -15.05 8.63 10.92
C GLY A 100 -13.91 9.64 10.71
N GLN A 101 -14.07 10.89 11.15
CA GLN A 101 -13.02 11.90 11.17
C GLN A 101 -12.12 11.72 12.41
N PRO A 102 -10.79 11.66 12.24
CA PRO A 102 -9.83 11.62 13.35
C PRO A 102 -9.75 12.97 14.11
N HIS A 103 -9.19 12.90 15.32
CA HIS A 103 -8.97 14.06 16.17
C HIS A 103 -8.03 15.11 15.59
N ASP A 104 -8.22 16.34 16.03
CA ASP A 104 -7.23 17.39 15.85
C ASP A 104 -6.10 17.31 16.88
N ILE A 105 -5.05 18.05 16.58
CA ILE A 105 -3.93 18.31 17.49
C ILE A 105 -3.79 19.83 17.60
N GLY A 106 -3.15 20.29 18.67
CA GLY A 106 -2.98 21.72 18.88
C GLY A 106 -2.20 22.02 20.15
N LEU A 107 -2.40 23.23 20.65
CA LEU A 107 -1.68 23.81 21.77
C LEU A 107 -2.67 24.41 22.77
N LEU A 108 -2.33 24.30 24.06
CA LEU A 108 -2.92 25.11 25.13
C LEU A 108 -1.88 26.11 25.63
N THR A 109 -2.30 27.34 25.89
CA THR A 109 -1.47 28.39 26.50
C THR A 109 -2.05 28.75 27.86
N THR A 110 -1.30 28.54 28.92
CA THR A 110 -1.72 28.85 30.30
C THR A 110 -1.57 30.35 30.59
N SER A 111 -2.12 30.82 31.71
CA SER A 111 -2.18 32.26 32.05
C SER A 111 -0.81 32.93 32.22
N ASP A 112 0.22 32.14 32.51
CA ASP A 112 1.62 32.54 32.59
C ASP A 112 2.35 32.54 31.22
N GLY A 113 1.63 32.19 30.14
CA GLY A 113 2.15 32.17 28.77
C GLY A 113 2.85 30.85 28.40
N GLU A 114 2.81 29.83 29.25
CA GLU A 114 3.43 28.55 28.95
C GLU A 114 2.62 27.75 27.91
N LEU A 115 3.31 27.19 26.90
CA LEU A 115 2.71 26.40 25.82
C LEU A 115 2.71 24.90 26.11
N TRP A 116 1.60 24.21 25.88
CA TRP A 116 1.41 22.79 26.16
C TRP A 116 0.86 22.05 24.94
N ASP A 117 1.47 20.93 24.57
CA ASP A 117 1.05 20.14 23.40
C ASP A 117 -0.18 19.27 23.69
N VAL A 118 -1.23 19.44 22.88
CA VAL A 118 -2.38 18.54 22.84
C VAL A 118 -2.16 17.51 21.75
N VAL A 119 -1.93 16.26 22.15
CA VAL A 119 -1.54 15.17 21.25
C VAL A 119 -2.71 14.30 20.79
N ASP A 120 -3.80 14.31 21.56
CA ASP A 120 -5.01 13.54 21.29
C ASP A 120 -6.22 14.27 21.90
N VAL A 121 -7.39 14.14 21.28
CA VAL A 121 -8.64 14.66 21.81
C VAL A 121 -9.71 13.61 21.58
N LYS A 122 -10.38 13.16 22.63
CA LYS A 122 -11.39 12.11 22.52
C LYS A 122 -12.75 12.58 22.99
N ARG A 123 -13.79 11.95 22.44
CA ARG A 123 -15.14 12.11 22.94
C ARG A 123 -15.38 11.13 24.07
N HIS A 124 -15.73 11.65 25.25
CA HIS A 124 -16.24 10.85 26.36
C HIS A 124 -17.66 11.30 26.69
N GLY A 125 -18.64 10.47 26.35
CA GLY A 125 -20.06 10.85 26.40
C GLY A 125 -20.35 12.04 25.48
N GLY A 126 -20.82 13.14 26.06
CA GLY A 126 -21.11 14.39 25.36
C GLY A 126 -19.95 15.38 25.28
N HIS A 127 -18.74 15.07 25.78
CA HIS A 127 -17.69 16.10 25.98
C HIS A 127 -16.38 15.77 25.29
N ALA A 128 -15.61 16.82 24.96
CA ALA A 128 -14.25 16.71 24.44
C ALA A 128 -13.23 16.68 25.59
N VAL A 129 -12.40 15.64 25.61
CA VAL A 129 -11.32 15.45 26.58
C VAL A 129 -9.99 15.59 25.85
N HIS A 130 -9.16 16.52 26.29
CA HIS A 130 -7.86 16.83 25.68
C HIS A 130 -6.76 16.10 26.42
N TYR A 131 -5.95 15.33 25.71
CA TYR A 131 -4.78 14.65 26.25
C TYR A 131 -3.57 15.53 26.02
N VAL A 132 -3.08 16.14 27.08
CA VAL A 132 -2.01 17.13 27.07
C VAL A 132 -0.72 16.50 27.55
N LYS A 133 0.38 16.71 26.82
CA LYS A 133 1.69 16.18 27.16
C LYS A 133 2.26 16.89 28.39
N VAL A 134 2.64 16.11 29.39
CA VAL A 134 3.31 16.62 30.60
C VAL A 134 4.78 16.90 30.29
N LYS A 135 5.22 18.13 30.57
CA LYS A 135 6.63 18.51 30.44
C LYS A 135 7.46 17.96 31.57
N ASP A 136 8.66 17.50 31.25
CA ASP A 136 9.64 16.96 32.20
C ASP A 136 9.10 15.88 33.15
N ASN A 137 8.00 15.21 32.77
CA ASN A 137 7.22 14.32 33.63
C ASN A 137 6.77 14.92 34.98
N ASN A 138 6.70 16.25 35.09
CA ASN A 138 6.22 16.93 36.29
C ASN A 138 4.69 17.08 36.28
N THR A 139 4.01 16.03 36.74
CA THR A 139 2.54 15.95 36.74
C THR A 139 1.90 16.98 37.67
N ASP A 140 2.54 17.31 38.79
CA ASP A 140 1.99 18.26 39.77
C ASP A 140 1.98 19.69 39.19
N ALA A 141 3.03 20.06 38.46
CA ALA A 141 3.06 21.33 37.73
C ALA A 141 1.96 21.41 36.65
N ALA A 142 1.73 20.31 35.91
CA ALA A 142 0.67 20.26 34.91
C ALA A 142 -0.73 20.41 35.56
N LEU A 143 -1.01 19.70 36.66
CA LEU A 143 -2.28 19.83 37.39
C LEU A 143 -2.49 21.25 37.94
N ALA A 144 -1.44 21.88 38.45
CA ALA A 144 -1.49 23.26 38.92
C ALA A 144 -1.74 24.27 37.78
N SER A 145 -1.10 24.06 36.62
CA SER A 145 -1.21 24.95 35.46
C SER A 145 -2.61 24.92 34.82
N PHE A 146 -3.31 23.79 34.96
CA PHE A 146 -4.69 23.59 34.50
C PHE A 146 -5.69 23.48 35.66
N ALA A 147 -5.55 24.32 36.69
CA ALA A 147 -6.51 24.35 37.78
C ALA A 147 -7.92 24.74 37.28
N THR A 148 -8.97 24.12 37.85
CA THR A 148 -10.37 24.44 37.50
C THR A 148 -10.66 25.93 37.65
N GLY A 149 -11.35 26.49 36.66
CA GLY A 149 -11.72 27.91 36.60
C GLY A 149 -10.66 28.81 35.95
N THR A 150 -9.45 28.31 35.67
CA THR A 150 -8.43 29.09 34.96
C THR A 150 -8.75 29.24 33.48
N ASN A 151 -8.32 30.35 32.89
CA ASN A 151 -8.43 30.57 31.44
C ASN A 151 -7.18 30.05 30.74
N VAL A 152 -7.41 29.40 29.60
CA VAL A 152 -6.35 28.93 28.70
C VAL A 152 -6.64 29.40 27.27
N GLY A 153 -5.59 29.78 26.56
CA GLY A 153 -5.65 29.93 25.10
C GLY A 153 -5.61 28.55 24.44
N VAL A 154 -6.48 28.32 23.48
CA VAL A 154 -6.53 27.10 22.66
C VAL A 154 -6.17 27.50 21.24
N ALA A 155 -5.17 26.85 20.66
CA ALA A 155 -4.72 27.13 19.29
C ALA A 155 -4.51 25.83 18.50
N LEU A 156 -4.85 25.83 17.21
CA LEU A 156 -4.50 24.71 16.32
C LEU A 156 -2.98 24.66 16.04
N GLY A 157 -2.32 25.83 16.01
CA GLY A 157 -0.96 25.96 15.48
C GLY A 157 -0.87 25.57 13.99
N ASP A 158 0.33 25.65 13.40
CA ASP A 158 0.50 25.39 11.97
C ASP A 158 0.21 23.93 11.58
N HIS A 159 0.70 22.99 12.39
CA HIS A 159 0.51 21.56 12.16
C HIS A 159 -0.94 21.11 12.40
N GLY A 160 -1.59 21.61 13.46
CA GLY A 160 -3.00 21.32 13.72
C GLY A 160 -3.90 21.94 12.67
N LEU A 161 -3.59 23.15 12.18
CA LEU A 161 -4.35 23.79 11.10
C LEU A 161 -4.24 22.98 9.80
N GLN A 162 -3.03 22.54 9.43
CA GLN A 162 -2.82 21.67 8.26
C GLN A 162 -3.66 20.39 8.34
N ARG A 163 -3.66 19.75 9.52
CA ARG A 163 -4.43 18.53 9.79
C ARG A 163 -5.94 18.79 9.72
N ARG A 164 -6.43 19.84 10.39
CA ARG A 164 -7.84 20.25 10.37
C ARG A 164 -8.34 20.45 8.94
N LEU A 165 -7.58 21.19 8.14
CA LEU A 165 -7.97 21.50 6.77
C LEU A 165 -7.99 20.25 5.87
N ASP A 166 -7.01 19.36 6.03
CA ASP A 166 -7.00 18.06 5.36
C ASP A 166 -8.24 17.22 5.75
N HIS A 167 -8.54 17.13 7.04
CA HIS A 167 -9.70 16.41 7.55
C HIS A 167 -11.01 16.97 7.01
N MET A 168 -11.22 18.28 7.10
CA MET A 168 -12.41 18.96 6.56
C MET A 168 -12.56 18.71 5.05
N CYS A 169 -11.45 18.74 4.31
CA CYS A 169 -11.42 18.49 2.87
C CYS A 169 -11.90 17.08 2.55
N MET A 170 -11.31 16.06 3.19
CA MET A 170 -11.67 14.67 2.94
C MET A 170 -13.07 14.32 3.43
N HIS A 171 -13.51 14.90 4.55
CA HIS A 171 -14.86 14.66 5.08
C HIS A 171 -15.94 15.27 4.18
N THR A 172 -15.76 16.51 3.75
CA THR A 172 -16.67 17.17 2.78
C THR A 172 -16.68 16.42 1.45
N SER A 173 -15.52 15.93 1.01
CA SER A 173 -15.38 15.12 -0.20
C SER A 173 -16.11 13.79 -0.12
N GLN A 174 -16.10 13.13 1.05
CA GLN A 174 -16.84 11.90 1.26
C GLN A 174 -18.35 12.15 1.15
N HIS A 175 -18.88 13.20 1.78
CA HIS A 175 -20.31 13.55 1.67
C HIS A 175 -20.72 13.80 0.21
N LEU A 176 -19.92 14.57 -0.52
CA LEU A 176 -20.13 14.80 -1.95
C LEU A 176 -20.14 13.47 -2.72
N LEU A 177 -19.12 12.62 -2.54
CA LEU A 177 -19.00 11.35 -3.25
C LEU A 177 -20.18 10.42 -2.97
N SER A 178 -20.54 10.26 -1.70
CA SER A 178 -21.66 9.41 -1.30
C SER A 178 -22.98 9.90 -1.88
N ALA A 179 -23.23 11.21 -1.87
CA ALA A 179 -24.43 11.78 -2.47
C ALA A 179 -24.48 11.56 -4.00
N VAL A 180 -23.36 11.74 -4.70
CA VAL A 180 -23.29 11.55 -6.16
C VAL A 180 -23.44 10.07 -6.53
N LEU A 181 -22.82 9.14 -5.78
CA LEU A 181 -22.98 7.69 -6.00
C LEU A 181 -24.43 7.24 -5.80
N GLU A 182 -25.06 7.69 -4.72
CA GLU A 182 -26.43 7.32 -4.39
C GLU A 182 -27.42 7.90 -5.41
N THR A 183 -27.30 9.18 -5.76
CA THR A 183 -28.24 9.84 -6.69
C THR A 183 -28.07 9.43 -8.14
N ARG A 184 -26.84 9.16 -8.61
CA ARG A 184 -26.59 8.83 -10.01
C ARG A 184 -26.66 7.33 -10.31
N LEU A 185 -26.28 6.49 -9.36
CA LEU A 185 -26.14 5.05 -9.58
C LEU A 185 -26.95 4.19 -8.61
N ASN A 186 -27.68 4.80 -7.66
CA ASN A 186 -28.35 4.09 -6.57
C ASN A 186 -27.39 3.19 -5.80
N LEU A 187 -26.14 3.65 -5.63
CA LEU A 187 -25.09 2.94 -4.92
C LEU A 187 -24.90 3.53 -3.52
N PRO A 188 -25.43 2.89 -2.46
CA PRO A 188 -25.25 3.37 -1.10
C PRO A 188 -23.80 3.18 -0.65
N THR A 189 -23.35 4.08 0.23
CA THR A 189 -22.07 3.93 0.95
C THR A 189 -22.25 2.98 2.14
N LEU A 190 -21.52 1.87 2.16
CA LEU A 190 -21.58 0.86 3.21
C LEU A 190 -20.72 1.25 4.42
N SER A 191 -19.54 1.77 4.15
CA SER A 191 -18.57 2.26 5.13
C SER A 191 -17.65 3.30 4.46
N TRP A 192 -16.92 4.06 5.25
CA TRP A 192 -15.85 4.93 4.73
C TRP A 192 -14.69 4.98 5.70
N SER A 193 -13.53 5.40 5.20
CA SER A 193 -12.35 5.60 6.04
C SER A 193 -11.55 6.79 5.55
N MET A 194 -11.25 7.70 6.48
CA MET A 194 -10.23 8.72 6.29
C MET A 194 -8.86 8.12 6.61
N THR A 195 -8.05 7.87 5.57
CA THR A 195 -6.72 7.28 5.74
C THR A 195 -5.73 8.34 6.21
N ALA A 196 -4.57 7.90 6.70
CA ALA A 196 -3.49 8.81 7.08
C ALA A 196 -2.96 9.60 5.87
N TYR A 197 -2.77 10.90 6.04
CA TYR A 197 -2.16 11.76 5.02
C TYR A 197 -0.77 11.21 4.62
N PRO A 198 -0.39 11.23 3.31
CA PRO A 198 -1.13 11.76 2.16
C PRO A 198 -1.97 10.72 1.39
N THR A 199 -2.23 9.55 1.98
CA THR A 199 -2.88 8.42 1.31
C THR A 199 -4.32 8.78 0.88
N PRO A 200 -4.84 8.25 -0.25
CA PRO A 200 -6.25 8.42 -0.61
C PRO A 200 -7.21 7.87 0.45
N SER A 201 -8.31 8.58 0.71
CA SER A 201 -9.43 8.04 1.52
C SER A 201 -10.29 7.13 0.65
N TYR A 202 -11.17 6.34 1.25
CA TYR A 202 -12.08 5.48 0.47
C TYR A 202 -13.49 5.39 1.06
N VAL A 203 -14.44 5.09 0.18
CA VAL A 203 -15.77 4.60 0.52
C VAL A 203 -15.90 3.14 0.08
N GLU A 204 -16.60 2.33 0.86
CA GLU A 204 -16.97 0.97 0.48
C GLU A 204 -18.36 0.97 -0.15
N ILE A 205 -18.47 0.38 -1.33
CA ILE A 205 -19.70 0.30 -2.14
C ILE A 205 -20.07 -1.18 -2.38
N PRO A 206 -21.36 -1.48 -2.62
CA PRO A 206 -21.86 -2.86 -2.69
C PRO A 206 -21.46 -3.63 -3.95
N ARG A 207 -20.77 -3.01 -4.92
CA ARG A 207 -20.20 -3.67 -6.09
C ARG A 207 -19.07 -2.84 -6.69
N ALA A 208 -18.26 -3.46 -7.55
CA ALA A 208 -17.35 -2.72 -8.41
C ALA A 208 -18.12 -1.86 -9.43
N MET A 209 -17.49 -0.76 -9.87
CA MET A 209 -18.01 0.13 -10.91
C MET A 209 -17.24 -0.06 -12.22
N THR A 210 -17.90 0.24 -13.34
CA THR A 210 -17.23 0.30 -14.65
C THR A 210 -16.42 1.59 -14.78
N LEU A 211 -15.55 1.66 -15.79
CA LEU A 211 -14.77 2.87 -16.05
C LEU A 211 -15.66 4.06 -16.42
N GLU A 212 -16.76 3.81 -17.13
CA GLU A 212 -17.75 4.81 -17.51
C GLU A 212 -18.48 5.37 -16.29
N GLU A 213 -18.86 4.50 -15.35
CA GLU A 213 -19.46 4.92 -14.08
C GLU A 213 -18.50 5.75 -13.23
N ILE A 214 -17.22 5.34 -13.14
CA ILE A 214 -16.20 6.12 -12.42
C ILE A 214 -16.03 7.51 -13.06
N THR A 215 -15.98 7.57 -14.39
CA THR A 215 -15.85 8.82 -15.15
C THR A 215 -17.04 9.73 -14.90
N LEU A 216 -18.26 9.20 -15.01
CA LEU A 216 -19.50 9.94 -14.74
C LEU A 216 -19.52 10.54 -13.33
N ILE A 217 -19.20 9.74 -12.30
CA ILE A 217 -19.20 10.19 -10.91
C ILE A 217 -18.13 11.26 -10.67
N GLN A 218 -16.94 11.09 -11.26
CA GLN A 218 -15.87 12.06 -11.13
C GLN A 218 -16.21 13.39 -11.81
N GLU A 219 -16.77 13.36 -13.03
CA GLU A 219 -17.19 14.55 -13.76
C GLU A 219 -18.28 15.30 -12.99
N GLU A 220 -19.27 14.58 -12.47
CA GLU A 220 -20.37 15.15 -11.69
C GLU A 220 -19.89 15.76 -10.37
N ALA A 221 -19.01 15.08 -9.64
CA ALA A 221 -18.40 15.62 -8.43
C ALA A 221 -17.60 16.90 -8.74
N ASN A 222 -16.80 16.93 -9.81
CA ASN A 222 -16.07 18.12 -10.22
C ASN A 222 -17.01 19.25 -10.66
N ARG A 223 -18.13 18.96 -11.34
CA ARG A 223 -19.15 19.96 -11.67
C ARG A 223 -19.68 20.66 -10.42
N PHE A 224 -20.06 19.91 -9.38
CA PHE A 224 -20.51 20.49 -8.11
C PHE A 224 -19.40 21.26 -7.38
N VAL A 225 -18.14 20.79 -7.47
CA VAL A 225 -16.98 21.51 -6.96
C VAL A 225 -16.84 22.87 -7.65
N PHE A 226 -16.89 22.93 -8.98
CA PHE A 226 -16.77 24.18 -9.74
C PHE A 226 -17.96 25.13 -9.59
N GLU A 227 -19.16 24.60 -9.37
CA GLU A 227 -20.34 25.40 -9.02
C GLU A 227 -20.21 26.04 -7.63
N GLY A 228 -19.29 25.55 -6.79
CA GLY A 228 -19.04 26.12 -5.48
C GLY A 228 -20.20 25.97 -4.51
N ARG A 229 -20.97 24.86 -4.60
CA ARG A 229 -22.14 24.63 -3.75
C ARG A 229 -21.79 24.90 -2.29
N ARG A 230 -22.63 25.71 -1.64
CA ARG A 230 -22.44 26.10 -0.24
C ARG A 230 -22.65 24.88 0.65
N VAL A 231 -21.81 24.79 1.67
CA VAL A 231 -21.92 23.79 2.72
C VAL A 231 -22.25 24.51 4.01
N HIS A 232 -23.31 24.07 4.68
CA HIS A 232 -23.76 24.68 5.93
C HIS A 232 -24.36 23.62 6.85
N ILE A 233 -24.56 24.00 8.11
CA ILE A 233 -24.91 23.14 9.22
C ILE A 233 -26.22 23.66 9.83
N GLU A 234 -27.17 22.74 9.99
CA GLU A 234 -28.36 22.95 10.80
C GLU A 234 -28.27 22.12 12.07
N VAL A 235 -28.63 22.72 13.19
CA VAL A 235 -28.61 22.07 14.50
C VAL A 235 -29.97 22.19 15.18
N GLU A 236 -30.47 21.06 15.65
CA GLU A 236 -31.73 20.92 16.37
C GLU A 236 -31.58 20.04 17.62
N GLU A 237 -32.60 20.06 18.48
CA GLU A 237 -32.62 19.17 19.64
C GLU A 237 -32.62 17.70 19.22
N LEU A 238 -32.02 16.88 20.06
CA LEU A 238 -32.08 15.44 19.88
C LEU A 238 -33.40 14.93 20.44
N ASP A 239 -34.33 14.53 19.58
CA ASP A 239 -35.58 13.89 20.00
C ASP A 239 -35.28 12.52 20.66
N PRO A 240 -35.63 12.30 21.94
CA PRO A 240 -35.42 11.02 22.63
C PRO A 240 -36.34 9.89 22.14
N GLU A 241 -37.50 10.20 21.55
CA GLU A 241 -38.51 9.22 21.10
C GLU A 241 -38.56 9.08 19.57
N GLY A 242 -37.96 10.01 18.83
CA GLY A 242 -37.93 10.01 17.37
C GLY A 242 -36.82 9.12 16.80
N VAL A 243 -37.16 7.90 16.38
CA VAL A 243 -36.52 7.34 15.18
C VAL A 243 -36.69 8.41 14.10
N PRO A 244 -35.61 8.97 13.52
CA PRO A 244 -35.73 10.19 12.73
C PRO A 244 -36.72 9.97 11.59
N GLU A 245 -37.87 10.64 11.65
CA GLU A 245 -38.78 10.74 10.52
C GLU A 245 -38.00 11.41 9.38
N ILE A 246 -37.90 10.67 8.28
CA ILE A 246 -36.95 10.89 7.20
C ILE A 246 -37.42 12.09 6.39
N ALA A 247 -36.87 13.27 6.69
CA ALA A 247 -37.04 14.43 5.84
C ALA A 247 -36.34 14.19 4.50
N LYS A 248 -37.14 13.89 3.46
CA LYS A 248 -36.69 13.72 2.08
C LYS A 248 -36.14 15.04 1.56
N THR A 249 -34.96 15.02 0.95
CA THR A 249 -34.50 16.11 0.08
C THR A 249 -35.42 16.22 -1.13
N GLU A 250 -35.40 17.33 -1.86
CA GLU A 250 -36.10 17.46 -3.17
C GLU A 250 -35.70 16.34 -4.16
N SER A 251 -34.53 15.72 -3.95
CA SER A 251 -34.02 14.57 -4.69
C SER A 251 -34.47 13.19 -4.17
N GLY A 252 -35.33 13.10 -3.15
CA GLY A 252 -35.97 11.85 -2.71
C GLY A 252 -35.15 10.96 -1.77
N ARG A 253 -34.14 11.49 -1.08
CA ARG A 253 -33.18 10.72 -0.26
C ARG A 253 -33.73 10.21 1.08
N ALA A 254 -33.27 9.02 1.52
CA ALA A 254 -33.36 8.51 2.89
C ALA A 254 -31.95 8.44 3.54
N VAL A 255 -31.85 8.64 4.85
CA VAL A 255 -30.62 9.08 5.55
C VAL A 255 -30.04 7.98 6.45
N GLY A 256 -28.69 7.96 6.58
CA GLY A 256 -27.84 6.88 7.12
C GLY A 256 -28.00 6.45 8.59
N LYS A 257 -27.10 5.54 9.02
CA LYS A 257 -27.08 4.85 10.32
C LYS A 257 -27.18 5.84 11.50
N GLY A 258 -28.03 5.51 12.47
CA GLY A 258 -28.37 6.34 13.63
C GLY A 258 -27.18 6.72 14.53
N LEU A 259 -27.44 7.67 15.43
CA LEU A 259 -26.48 8.18 16.41
C LEU A 259 -25.91 7.04 17.29
N PRO A 260 -24.64 7.13 17.72
CA PRO A 260 -24.07 6.17 18.66
C PRO A 260 -24.91 6.05 19.94
N THR A 261 -25.03 4.84 20.49
CA THR A 261 -25.85 4.56 21.69
C THR A 261 -25.35 5.28 22.96
N ASP A 262 -24.11 5.77 22.95
CA ASP A 262 -23.47 6.53 24.04
C ASP A 262 -23.53 8.06 23.81
N TYR A 263 -24.26 8.53 22.80
CA TYR A 263 -24.46 9.96 22.52
C TYR A 263 -25.56 10.52 23.42
N THR A 264 -25.19 10.87 24.66
CA THR A 264 -26.10 11.44 25.67
C THR A 264 -25.92 12.95 25.77
N GLY A 265 -27.03 13.70 25.81
CA GLY A 265 -27.03 15.17 25.99
C GLY A 265 -26.51 15.98 24.80
N GLY A 266 -26.35 15.36 23.63
CA GLY A 266 -25.91 16.03 22.41
C GLY A 266 -27.06 16.59 21.56
N VAL A 267 -26.70 17.23 20.46
CA VAL A 267 -27.66 17.81 19.48
C VAL A 267 -27.68 17.00 18.19
N LYS A 268 -28.78 17.10 17.43
CA LYS A 268 -28.81 16.59 16.07
C LYS A 268 -28.21 17.63 15.12
N ARG A 269 -27.02 17.31 14.61
CA ARG A 269 -26.27 18.15 13.67
C ARG A 269 -26.39 17.60 12.26
N THR A 270 -26.95 18.38 11.35
CA THR A 270 -27.14 18.02 9.94
C THR A 270 -26.23 18.87 9.07
N VAL A 271 -25.37 18.21 8.29
CA VAL A 271 -24.54 18.82 7.25
C VAL A 271 -25.34 18.85 5.96
N ILE A 272 -25.34 20.02 5.32
CA ILE A 272 -26.10 20.28 4.09
C ILE A 272 -25.14 20.80 3.04
N ILE A 273 -25.12 20.15 1.89
CA ILE A 273 -24.50 20.65 0.66
C ILE A 273 -25.65 21.08 -0.26
N ASP A 274 -25.76 22.37 -0.53
CA ASP A 274 -26.93 22.96 -1.22
C ASP A 274 -27.28 22.22 -2.52
N GLY A 275 -28.46 21.61 -2.56
CA GLY A 275 -28.97 20.87 -3.73
C GLY A 275 -28.28 19.52 -4.02
N VAL A 276 -27.42 19.04 -3.10
CA VAL A 276 -26.64 17.81 -3.30
C VAL A 276 -26.84 16.81 -2.15
N ASP A 277 -26.59 17.24 -0.91
CA ASP A 277 -26.54 16.34 0.25
C ASP A 277 -27.20 16.93 1.49
N ARG A 278 -27.80 16.07 2.31
CA ARG A 278 -28.34 16.42 3.64
C ARG A 278 -28.21 15.21 4.57
N ASN A 279 -27.22 15.23 5.47
CA ASN A 279 -26.88 14.10 6.34
C ASN A 279 -26.57 14.53 7.79
N PRO A 280 -27.05 13.79 8.79
CA PRO A 280 -26.55 13.87 10.16
C PRO A 280 -25.06 13.54 10.18
N CYS A 281 -24.25 14.47 10.67
CA CYS A 281 -22.83 14.27 10.83
C CYS A 281 -22.27 15.24 11.86
N CYS A 282 -21.38 14.74 12.72
CA CYS A 282 -20.75 15.52 13.77
C CYS A 282 -19.36 16.07 13.37
N GLY A 283 -18.83 15.73 12.19
CA GLY A 283 -17.49 16.16 11.78
C GLY A 283 -17.38 17.62 11.34
N THR A 284 -16.16 18.09 11.13
CA THR A 284 -15.92 19.45 10.61
C THR A 284 -15.94 19.46 9.08
N HIS A 285 -16.57 20.46 8.46
CA HIS A 285 -16.71 20.55 7.01
C HIS A 285 -16.24 21.90 6.48
N LEU A 286 -15.73 21.91 5.25
CA LEU A 286 -15.44 23.15 4.53
C LEU A 286 -16.75 23.90 4.25
N PRO A 287 -16.75 25.25 4.22
CA PRO A 287 -17.96 26.04 4.01
C PRO A 287 -18.45 26.07 2.55
N SER A 288 -17.67 25.58 1.59
CA SER A 288 -18.05 25.49 0.18
C SER A 288 -17.30 24.34 -0.50
N LEU A 289 -17.93 23.74 -1.53
CA LEU A 289 -17.27 22.75 -2.37
C LEU A 289 -16.13 23.34 -3.21
N ASN A 290 -16.13 24.66 -3.51
CA ASN A 290 -15.02 25.31 -4.23
C ASN A 290 -13.67 25.09 -3.52
N ASN A 291 -13.70 24.96 -2.19
CA ASN A 291 -12.51 24.74 -1.40
C ASN A 291 -11.84 23.39 -1.73
N LEU A 292 -12.57 22.41 -2.26
CA LEU A 292 -12.01 21.12 -2.70
C LEU A 292 -11.13 21.24 -3.94
N GLN A 293 -11.32 22.30 -4.75
CA GLN A 293 -10.64 22.61 -6.03
C GLN A 293 -10.88 21.58 -7.14
N LEU A 294 -10.46 20.34 -6.91
CA LEU A 294 -10.55 19.23 -7.84
C LEU A 294 -10.90 17.96 -7.07
N PHE A 295 -11.54 17.02 -7.77
CA PHE A 295 -11.93 15.72 -7.24
C PHE A 295 -11.42 14.62 -8.18
N LEU A 296 -10.74 13.62 -7.63
CA LEU A 296 -10.20 12.50 -8.40
C LEU A 296 -10.55 11.16 -7.75
N LEU A 297 -10.93 10.17 -8.57
CA LEU A 297 -11.09 8.77 -8.21
C LEU A 297 -9.89 7.97 -8.77
N PRO A 298 -8.74 7.91 -8.06
CA PRO A 298 -7.50 7.38 -8.62
C PRO A 298 -7.56 5.88 -8.94
N HIS A 299 -8.27 5.09 -8.14
CA HIS A 299 -8.39 3.65 -8.34
C HIS A 299 -9.51 3.06 -7.49
N MET A 300 -9.81 1.78 -7.75
CA MET A 300 -10.75 0.97 -7.00
C MET A 300 -10.15 -0.41 -6.71
N GLU A 301 -10.50 -0.96 -5.56
CA GLU A 301 -10.10 -2.30 -5.13
C GLU A 301 -11.33 -3.17 -4.89
N GLY A 302 -11.47 -4.27 -5.64
CA GLY A 302 -12.54 -5.24 -5.44
C GLY A 302 -12.29 -6.10 -4.20
N LEU A 303 -13.27 -6.19 -3.30
CA LEU A 303 -13.26 -7.04 -2.12
C LEU A 303 -14.16 -8.25 -2.36
N SER A 304 -13.57 -9.38 -2.74
CA SER A 304 -14.29 -10.66 -2.81
C SER A 304 -14.27 -11.33 -1.43
N ARG A 305 -15.38 -11.23 -0.68
CA ARG A 305 -15.64 -12.07 0.50
C ARG A 305 -16.58 -13.20 0.10
N ALA A 306 -16.43 -14.36 0.71
CA ALA A 306 -17.01 -15.66 0.30
C ALA A 306 -18.53 -15.69 -0.01
N ALA A 307 -19.30 -14.64 0.30
CA ALA A 307 -20.72 -14.49 -0.06
C ALA A 307 -21.14 -13.07 -0.53
N THR A 308 -20.24 -12.07 -0.51
CA THR A 308 -20.54 -10.68 -0.91
C THR A 308 -19.34 -10.02 -1.60
N SER A 309 -19.57 -9.41 -2.77
CA SER A 309 -18.57 -8.65 -3.50
C SER A 309 -18.77 -7.15 -3.25
N SER A 310 -18.00 -6.54 -2.35
CA SER A 310 -17.96 -5.08 -2.22
C SER A 310 -16.74 -4.51 -2.93
N ALA A 311 -16.65 -3.19 -3.07
CA ALA A 311 -15.45 -2.55 -3.60
C ALA A 311 -15.10 -1.31 -2.77
N ARG A 312 -13.80 -1.04 -2.62
CA ARG A 312 -13.30 0.22 -2.08
C ARG A 312 -13.02 1.16 -3.23
N LEU A 313 -13.76 2.26 -3.27
CA LEU A 313 -13.51 3.35 -4.20
C LEU A 313 -12.69 4.42 -3.49
N TYR A 314 -11.44 4.60 -3.93
CA TYR A 314 -10.54 5.59 -3.35
C TYR A 314 -10.79 6.95 -3.99
N PHE A 315 -10.66 8.01 -3.21
CA PHE A 315 -10.88 9.39 -3.66
C PHE A 315 -9.86 10.36 -3.04
N LEU A 316 -9.62 11.45 -3.76
CA LEU A 316 -8.70 12.52 -3.40
C LEU A 316 -9.29 13.88 -3.79
N SER A 317 -9.01 14.89 -2.98
CA SER A 317 -9.31 16.29 -3.27
C SER A 317 -8.30 17.21 -2.58
N GLY A 318 -8.32 18.50 -2.94
CA GLY A 318 -7.55 19.55 -2.28
C GLY A 318 -6.05 19.20 -2.10
N PRO A 319 -5.47 19.42 -0.90
CA PRO A 319 -4.03 19.23 -0.66
C PRO A 319 -3.52 17.80 -0.93
N ARG A 320 -4.32 16.77 -0.63
CA ARG A 320 -3.92 15.38 -0.92
C ARG A 320 -3.83 15.13 -2.41
N LEU A 321 -4.80 15.65 -3.17
CA LEU A 321 -4.80 15.52 -4.63
C LEU A 321 -3.59 16.23 -5.26
N ILE A 322 -3.24 17.43 -4.82
CA ILE A 322 -2.05 18.14 -5.33
C ILE A 322 -0.77 17.33 -5.05
N THR A 323 -0.66 16.76 -3.84
CA THR A 323 0.47 15.89 -3.46
C THR A 323 0.53 14.67 -4.38
N TYR A 324 -0.62 14.03 -4.63
CA TYR A 324 -0.73 12.86 -5.50
C TYR A 324 -0.39 13.18 -6.96
N LEU A 325 -0.90 14.28 -7.51
CA LEU A 325 -0.60 14.72 -8.88
C LEU A 325 0.88 15.06 -9.04
N THR A 326 1.49 15.73 -8.07
CA THR A 326 2.94 16.03 -8.07
C THR A 326 3.77 14.76 -8.10
N SER A 327 3.45 13.79 -7.23
CA SER A 327 4.14 12.49 -7.19
C SER A 327 3.98 11.71 -8.50
N THR A 328 2.76 11.68 -9.04
CA THR A 328 2.43 11.01 -10.30
C THR A 328 3.16 11.65 -11.48
N HIS A 329 3.19 12.99 -11.53
CA HIS A 329 3.91 13.75 -12.56
C HIS A 329 5.42 13.49 -12.53
N ASN A 330 6.02 13.50 -11.34
CA ASN A 330 7.44 13.19 -11.17
C ASN A 330 7.77 11.76 -11.62
N SER A 331 6.91 10.80 -11.27
CA SER A 331 7.08 9.39 -11.67
C SER A 331 6.96 9.20 -13.18
N LEU A 332 5.96 9.84 -13.82
CA LEU A 332 5.79 9.82 -15.27
C LEU A 332 6.97 10.48 -16.00
N THR A 333 7.48 11.59 -15.46
CA THR A 333 8.65 12.29 -16.02
C THR A 333 9.90 11.42 -15.95
N ALA A 334 10.15 10.76 -14.81
CA ALA A 334 11.28 9.83 -14.66
C ALA A 334 11.20 8.64 -15.65
N ALA A 335 10.00 8.09 -15.86
CA ALA A 335 9.78 7.02 -16.84
C ALA A 335 10.00 7.52 -18.28
N SER A 336 9.48 8.71 -18.61
CA SER A 336 9.66 9.39 -19.89
C SER A 336 11.14 9.62 -20.23
N LEU A 337 11.94 10.07 -19.26
CA LEU A 337 13.39 10.24 -19.40
C LEU A 337 14.10 8.91 -19.64
N THR A 338 13.76 7.88 -18.86
CA THR A 338 14.34 6.53 -18.99
C THR A 338 14.09 5.94 -20.38
N LEU A 339 12.89 6.16 -20.91
CA LEU A 339 12.46 5.66 -22.22
C LEU A 339 12.83 6.60 -23.38
N SER A 340 13.38 7.77 -23.08
CA SER A 340 13.72 8.82 -24.04
C SER A 340 12.55 9.17 -24.97
N CYS A 341 11.36 9.35 -24.41
CA CYS A 341 10.13 9.68 -25.15
C CYS A 341 9.30 10.73 -24.42
N GLY A 342 8.37 11.40 -25.10
CA GLY A 342 7.44 12.31 -24.44
C GLY A 342 6.46 11.58 -23.51
N ALA A 343 5.99 12.24 -22.45
CA ALA A 343 5.09 11.64 -21.45
C ALA A 343 3.84 10.93 -22.04
N PRO A 344 3.14 11.47 -23.07
CA PRO A 344 2.01 10.78 -23.70
C PRO A 344 2.38 9.47 -24.41
N LEU A 345 3.64 9.32 -24.83
CA LEU A 345 4.14 8.14 -25.56
C LEU A 345 4.70 7.05 -24.64
N VAL A 346 4.78 7.31 -23.33
CA VAL A 346 5.33 6.34 -22.35
C VAL A 346 4.64 4.98 -22.44
N PRO A 347 3.29 4.86 -22.49
CA PRO A 347 2.64 3.54 -22.54
C PRO A 347 3.02 2.74 -23.79
N GLU A 348 3.02 3.39 -24.97
CA GLU A 348 3.40 2.77 -26.23
C GLU A 348 4.87 2.33 -26.21
N ARG A 349 5.76 3.20 -25.70
CA ARG A 349 7.19 2.92 -25.60
C ARG A 349 7.50 1.78 -24.63
N VAL A 350 6.77 1.66 -23.52
CA VAL A 350 6.85 0.51 -22.61
C VAL A 350 6.47 -0.77 -23.35
N GLN A 351 5.35 -0.76 -24.10
CA GLN A 351 4.92 -1.93 -24.86
C GLN A 351 5.97 -2.35 -25.90
N GLN A 352 6.55 -1.39 -26.61
CA GLN A 352 7.64 -1.63 -27.56
C GLN A 352 8.86 -2.30 -26.88
N VAL A 353 9.30 -1.79 -25.73
CA VAL A 353 10.43 -2.39 -24.97
C VAL A 353 10.12 -3.83 -24.54
N VAL A 354 8.88 -4.10 -24.12
CA VAL A 354 8.45 -5.47 -23.76
C VAL A 354 8.48 -6.40 -24.96
N ASP A 355 7.98 -5.95 -26.11
CA ASP A 355 7.97 -6.73 -27.35
C ASP A 355 9.37 -6.96 -27.91
N ASP A 356 10.24 -5.96 -27.86
CA ASP A 356 11.64 -6.07 -28.31
C ASP A 356 12.44 -6.99 -27.39
N ARG A 357 12.19 -6.95 -26.06
CA ARG A 357 12.74 -7.94 -25.13
C ARG A 357 12.29 -9.36 -25.50
N ARG A 358 11.00 -9.56 -25.79
CA ARG A 358 10.47 -10.88 -26.17
C ARG A 358 11.12 -11.39 -27.47
N LYS A 359 11.30 -10.52 -28.47
CA LYS A 359 11.98 -10.87 -29.73
C LYS A 359 13.45 -11.20 -29.51
N ALA A 360 14.15 -10.42 -28.68
CA ALA A 360 15.55 -10.67 -28.34
C ALA A 360 15.71 -12.01 -27.62
N THR A 361 14.87 -12.32 -26.63
CA THR A 361 14.88 -13.63 -25.95
C THR A 361 14.62 -14.77 -26.93
N LYS A 362 13.62 -14.66 -27.82
CA LYS A 362 13.39 -15.67 -28.85
C LYS A 362 14.61 -15.86 -29.76
N ARG A 363 15.26 -14.77 -30.16
CA ARG A 363 16.47 -14.85 -30.99
C ARG A 363 17.62 -15.53 -30.24
N VAL A 364 17.75 -15.31 -28.93
CA VAL A 364 18.72 -16.05 -28.09
C VAL A 364 18.38 -17.54 -28.09
N ASP A 365 17.12 -17.93 -27.87
CA ASP A 365 16.70 -19.33 -27.88
C ASP A 365 16.98 -20.02 -29.22
N ASP A 366 16.69 -19.34 -30.34
CA ASP A 366 16.94 -19.86 -31.70
C ASP A 366 18.45 -20.03 -31.95
N LEU A 367 19.28 -19.05 -31.55
CA LEU A 367 20.74 -19.12 -31.67
C LEU A 367 21.36 -20.18 -30.75
N GLU A 368 20.83 -20.34 -29.54
CA GLU A 368 21.22 -21.43 -28.66
C GLU A 368 20.91 -22.77 -29.32
N LYS A 369 19.75 -22.94 -29.95
CA LYS A 369 19.45 -24.16 -30.70
C LYS A 369 20.44 -24.42 -31.84
N GLU A 370 20.68 -23.44 -32.70
CA GLU A 370 21.68 -23.55 -33.78
C GLU A 370 23.08 -23.91 -33.23
N LEU A 371 23.48 -23.31 -32.10
CA LEU A 371 24.75 -23.59 -31.45
C LEU A 371 24.80 -25.01 -30.85
N ALA A 372 23.71 -25.46 -30.22
CA ALA A 372 23.61 -26.81 -29.67
C ALA A 372 23.71 -27.88 -30.75
N GLU A 373 23.05 -27.68 -31.90
CA GLU A 373 23.14 -28.56 -33.07
C GLU A 373 24.58 -28.67 -33.58
N ASN A 374 25.30 -27.55 -33.68
CA ASN A 374 26.71 -27.50 -34.09
C ASN A 374 27.64 -28.19 -33.08
N ILE A 375 27.45 -27.92 -31.79
CA ILE A 375 28.24 -28.58 -30.72
C ILE A 375 28.01 -30.08 -30.74
N ALA A 376 26.75 -30.51 -30.85
CA ALA A 376 26.38 -31.92 -30.93
C ALA A 376 27.01 -32.61 -32.15
N ALA A 377 26.99 -31.97 -33.32
CA ALA A 377 27.64 -32.49 -34.52
C ALA A 377 29.16 -32.68 -34.33
N GLY A 378 29.85 -31.69 -33.75
CA GLY A 378 31.27 -31.80 -33.42
C GLY A 378 31.57 -32.95 -32.46
N LEU A 379 30.74 -33.12 -31.41
CA LEU A 379 30.88 -34.22 -30.46
C LEU A 379 30.70 -35.59 -31.14
N VAL A 380 29.70 -35.74 -32.03
CA VAL A 380 29.48 -37.00 -32.77
C VAL A 380 30.63 -37.30 -33.73
N SER A 381 31.18 -36.30 -34.42
CA SER A 381 32.36 -36.47 -35.27
C SER A 381 33.56 -36.99 -34.47
N SER A 382 33.81 -36.46 -33.27
CA SER A 382 34.85 -36.97 -32.38
C SER A 382 34.62 -38.43 -31.95
N VAL A 383 33.37 -38.89 -31.81
CA VAL A 383 33.07 -40.31 -31.58
C VAL A 383 33.44 -41.14 -32.80
N ARG A 384 33.06 -40.70 -34.01
CA ARG A 384 33.31 -41.43 -35.27
C ARG A 384 34.80 -41.64 -35.55
N GLU A 385 35.61 -40.59 -35.43
CA GLU A 385 37.06 -40.66 -35.67
C GLU A 385 37.75 -41.70 -34.78
N ASN A 386 37.24 -41.89 -33.56
CA ASN A 386 37.82 -42.80 -32.59
C ASN A 386 37.33 -44.26 -32.69
N GLN A 387 36.38 -44.58 -33.58
CA GLN A 387 35.93 -45.96 -33.83
C GLN A 387 36.90 -46.79 -34.66
N GLY A 388 37.81 -46.16 -35.42
CA GLY A 388 38.74 -46.83 -36.34
C GLY A 388 39.91 -47.58 -35.67
N SER A 389 40.02 -47.58 -34.34
CA SER A 389 41.06 -48.28 -33.58
C SER A 389 40.43 -49.35 -32.68
N SER A 390 40.74 -50.61 -32.95
CA SER A 390 40.10 -51.85 -32.47
C SER A 390 39.66 -51.93 -30.99
N SER A 391 38.56 -52.65 -30.77
CA SER A 391 38.00 -53.17 -29.50
C SER A 391 37.82 -52.17 -28.36
N VAL A 392 36.86 -51.25 -28.51
CA VAL A 392 36.47 -50.31 -27.44
C VAL A 392 35.11 -50.72 -26.86
N SER A 393 35.03 -50.91 -25.54
CA SER A 393 33.80 -51.27 -24.79
C SER A 393 32.73 -50.15 -24.75
N GLY A 394 33.12 -48.92 -25.05
CA GLY A 394 32.25 -47.74 -25.13
C GLY A 394 33.04 -46.42 -25.08
N THR A 395 32.36 -45.29 -25.27
CA THR A 395 32.97 -43.95 -25.42
C THR A 395 32.48 -43.00 -24.33
N TYR A 396 33.41 -42.30 -23.67
CA TYR A 396 33.09 -41.24 -22.72
C TYR A 396 33.49 -39.87 -23.29
N LEU A 397 32.56 -38.92 -23.32
CA LEU A 397 32.79 -37.54 -23.74
C LEU A 397 32.55 -36.59 -22.58
N ARG A 398 33.44 -35.59 -22.43
CA ARG A 398 33.17 -34.45 -21.56
C ARG A 398 33.26 -33.14 -22.34
N ARG A 399 32.46 -32.16 -21.92
CA ARG A 399 32.60 -30.77 -22.35
C ARG A 399 32.29 -29.81 -21.21
N GLN A 400 33.19 -28.88 -20.95
CA GLN A 400 32.98 -27.78 -20.02
C GLN A 400 32.68 -26.49 -20.77
N ARG A 401 31.78 -25.67 -20.22
CA ARG A 401 31.43 -24.36 -20.74
C ARG A 401 31.47 -23.31 -19.64
N ILE A 402 31.65 -22.08 -20.08
CA ILE A 402 31.44 -20.89 -19.27
C ILE A 402 30.14 -20.25 -19.71
N ASP A 403 29.22 -20.04 -18.77
CA ASP A 403 27.91 -19.47 -19.02
C ASP A 403 27.40 -18.72 -17.78
N ASP A 404 27.09 -17.45 -17.95
CA ASP A 404 26.52 -16.57 -16.91
C ASP A 404 24.99 -16.49 -17.01
N SER A 405 24.36 -17.31 -17.86
CA SER A 405 22.91 -17.39 -17.97
C SER A 405 22.25 -17.81 -16.64
N PRO A 406 21.02 -17.38 -16.36
CA PRO A 406 20.30 -17.77 -15.15
C PRO A 406 19.85 -19.24 -15.17
N ASN A 407 19.85 -19.90 -16.34
CA ASN A 407 19.41 -21.29 -16.50
C ASN A 407 20.32 -22.09 -17.43
N PRO A 408 21.57 -22.35 -17.03
CA PRO A 408 22.53 -23.07 -17.88
C PRO A 408 22.10 -24.53 -18.14
N LEU A 409 21.24 -25.10 -17.28
CA LEU A 409 20.73 -26.47 -17.46
C LEU A 409 19.88 -26.62 -18.72
N ALA A 410 19.11 -25.59 -19.11
CA ALA A 410 18.28 -25.65 -20.31
C ALA A 410 19.15 -25.86 -21.56
N PHE A 411 20.20 -25.06 -21.70
CA PHE A 411 21.12 -25.16 -22.82
C PHE A 411 21.92 -26.47 -22.81
N LEU A 412 22.41 -26.93 -21.66
CA LEU A 412 23.05 -28.24 -21.57
C LEU A 412 22.10 -29.38 -21.98
N SER A 413 20.83 -29.28 -21.60
CA SER A 413 19.80 -30.27 -21.96
C SER A 413 19.50 -30.28 -23.45
N LEU A 414 19.56 -29.11 -24.10
CA LEU A 414 19.43 -28.95 -25.54
C LEU A 414 20.59 -29.64 -26.27
N ILE A 415 21.84 -29.37 -25.87
CA ILE A 415 23.03 -30.05 -26.42
C ILE A 415 22.93 -31.57 -26.27
N ALA A 416 22.57 -32.05 -25.08
CA ALA A 416 22.43 -33.48 -24.82
C ALA A 416 21.32 -34.12 -25.68
N SER A 417 20.23 -33.41 -25.93
CA SER A 417 19.15 -33.88 -26.80
C SER A 417 19.61 -33.99 -28.24
N GLU A 418 20.21 -32.92 -28.79
CA GLU A 418 20.72 -32.91 -30.16
C GLU A 418 21.83 -33.94 -30.38
N PHE A 419 22.69 -34.15 -29.38
CA PHE A 419 23.72 -35.19 -29.42
C PHE A 419 23.10 -36.59 -29.54
N THR A 420 22.10 -36.91 -28.72
CA THR A 420 21.41 -38.21 -28.78
C THR A 420 20.72 -38.43 -30.13
N THR A 421 20.06 -37.41 -30.67
CA THR A 421 19.42 -37.48 -31.99
C THR A 421 20.44 -37.77 -33.09
N LYS A 422 21.52 -36.98 -33.17
CA LYS A 422 22.56 -37.15 -34.20
C LYS A 422 23.35 -38.45 -34.05
N LEU A 423 23.53 -38.94 -32.82
CA LEU A 423 24.17 -40.23 -32.56
C LEU A 423 23.32 -41.38 -33.12
N ALA A 424 22.00 -41.31 -32.95
CA ALA A 424 21.06 -42.29 -33.51
C ALA A 424 21.05 -42.26 -35.06
N GLU A 425 21.03 -41.07 -35.67
CA GLU A 425 21.12 -40.91 -37.13
C GLU A 425 22.42 -41.48 -37.72
N SER A 426 23.49 -41.52 -36.92
CA SER A 426 24.82 -41.98 -37.33
C SER A 426 25.01 -43.50 -37.27
N ASN A 427 24.00 -44.27 -36.85
CA ASN A 427 24.08 -45.73 -36.62
C ASN A 427 25.24 -46.17 -35.72
N ILE A 428 25.65 -45.33 -34.77
CA ILE A 428 26.71 -45.65 -33.81
C ILE A 428 26.12 -46.50 -32.68
N VAL A 429 26.55 -47.77 -32.58
CA VAL A 429 26.03 -48.75 -31.60
C VAL A 429 26.88 -48.80 -30.31
N THR A 430 27.99 -48.06 -30.24
CA THR A 430 28.87 -48.08 -29.07
C THR A 430 28.22 -47.39 -27.87
N PRO A 431 28.22 -48.01 -26.67
CA PRO A 431 27.72 -47.38 -25.44
C PRO A 431 28.41 -46.03 -25.22
N THR A 432 27.65 -44.95 -25.07
CA THR A 432 28.20 -43.60 -24.97
C THR A 432 27.69 -42.87 -23.73
N ILE A 433 28.60 -42.21 -23.01
CA ILE A 433 28.29 -41.31 -21.89
C ILE A 433 28.81 -39.90 -22.24
N LEU A 434 27.93 -38.91 -22.17
CA LEU A 434 28.23 -37.49 -22.34
C LEU A 434 28.06 -36.77 -21.00
N LEU A 435 29.13 -36.14 -20.51
CA LEU A 435 29.10 -35.26 -19.35
C LEU A 435 29.32 -33.81 -19.80
N LEU A 436 28.32 -32.97 -19.56
CA LEU A 436 28.36 -31.55 -19.80
C LEU A 436 28.43 -30.81 -18.46
N SER A 437 29.26 -29.78 -18.39
CA SER A 437 29.32 -28.90 -17.22
C SER A 437 29.32 -27.44 -17.66
N SER A 438 28.69 -26.59 -16.86
CA SER A 438 28.61 -25.15 -17.09
C SER A 438 28.87 -24.39 -15.80
N SER A 439 29.91 -23.54 -15.81
CA SER A 439 30.34 -22.71 -14.68
C SER A 439 30.24 -21.23 -15.04
N PRO A 440 29.89 -20.33 -14.10
CA PRO A 440 29.92 -18.90 -14.37
C PRO A 440 31.34 -18.40 -14.62
N SER A 441 31.48 -17.28 -15.32
CA SER A 441 32.75 -16.65 -15.67
C SER A 441 33.53 -16.21 -14.44
N VAL A 442 32.82 -15.73 -13.42
CA VAL A 442 33.37 -15.36 -12.11
C VAL A 442 32.85 -16.29 -11.04
N GLN A 443 33.77 -16.95 -10.32
CA GLN A 443 33.45 -17.95 -9.33
C GLN A 443 33.84 -17.52 -7.91
N THR A 444 32.95 -17.77 -6.97
CA THR A 444 33.11 -17.56 -5.53
C THR A 444 32.78 -18.84 -4.77
N SER A 445 32.93 -18.85 -3.45
CA SER A 445 32.56 -20.00 -2.60
C SER A 445 31.07 -20.36 -2.67
N THR A 446 30.21 -19.45 -3.14
CA THR A 446 28.76 -19.65 -3.29
C THR A 446 28.34 -19.85 -4.75
N SER A 447 29.26 -19.76 -5.71
CA SER A 447 28.95 -19.98 -7.13
C SER A 447 28.51 -21.41 -7.37
N THR A 448 27.60 -21.58 -8.32
CA THR A 448 27.04 -22.89 -8.66
C THR A 448 27.46 -23.30 -10.06
N THR A 449 28.11 -24.45 -10.19
CA THR A 449 28.38 -25.11 -11.46
C THR A 449 27.31 -26.17 -11.70
N VAL A 450 26.66 -26.13 -12.86
CA VAL A 450 25.66 -27.12 -13.25
C VAL A 450 26.34 -28.23 -14.04
N VAL A 451 26.01 -29.47 -13.70
CA VAL A 451 26.51 -30.67 -14.38
C VAL A 451 25.31 -31.46 -14.91
N LEU A 452 25.39 -31.90 -16.16
CA LEU A 452 24.43 -32.78 -16.82
C LEU A 452 25.16 -33.99 -17.38
N VAL A 453 24.63 -35.18 -17.10
CA VAL A 453 25.09 -36.45 -17.65
C VAL A 453 23.97 -37.02 -18.52
N SER A 454 24.29 -37.40 -19.74
CA SER A 454 23.39 -38.06 -20.69
C SER A 454 24.08 -39.30 -21.25
N GLY A 455 23.38 -40.41 -21.38
CA GLY A 455 24.00 -41.66 -21.81
C GLY A 455 23.05 -42.69 -22.41
N SER A 456 23.61 -43.72 -23.05
CA SER A 456 22.83 -44.78 -23.70
C SER A 456 22.15 -45.73 -22.71
N ASP A 457 22.75 -45.95 -21.53
CA ASP A 457 22.26 -46.85 -20.49
C ASP A 457 21.95 -46.11 -19.18
N ALA A 458 20.75 -46.33 -18.63
CA ALA A 458 20.27 -45.67 -17.43
C ALA A 458 21.04 -46.11 -16.17
N THR A 459 21.52 -47.35 -16.11
CA THR A 459 22.27 -47.87 -14.97
C THR A 459 23.61 -47.16 -14.86
N THR A 460 24.34 -47.09 -15.97
CA THR A 460 25.63 -46.39 -16.06
C THR A 460 25.48 -44.90 -15.75
N VAL A 461 24.43 -44.23 -16.25
CA VAL A 461 24.19 -42.80 -15.95
C VAL A 461 23.94 -42.57 -14.45
N LYS A 462 23.21 -43.48 -13.80
CA LYS A 462 22.98 -43.42 -12.35
C LYS A 462 24.28 -43.62 -11.57
N GLU A 463 25.10 -44.60 -11.95
CA GLU A 463 26.41 -44.84 -11.33
C GLU A 463 27.32 -43.61 -11.43
N VAL A 464 27.44 -43.00 -12.61
CA VAL A 464 28.21 -41.76 -12.80
C VAL A 464 27.66 -40.65 -11.91
N GLY A 465 26.34 -40.47 -11.86
CA GLY A 465 25.70 -39.49 -10.99
C GLY A 465 25.98 -39.71 -9.50
N ASP A 466 25.96 -40.95 -9.02
CA ASP A 466 26.24 -41.29 -7.62
C ASP A 466 27.73 -41.11 -7.27
N VAL A 467 28.64 -41.33 -8.23
CA VAL A 467 30.05 -41.00 -8.00
C VAL A 467 30.29 -39.49 -7.99
N LEU A 468 29.60 -38.70 -8.83
CA LEU A 468 29.66 -37.23 -8.77
C LEU A 468 29.15 -36.69 -7.42
N LYS A 469 28.11 -37.30 -6.84
CA LYS A 469 27.65 -36.97 -5.48
C LYS A 469 28.73 -37.26 -4.44
N THR A 470 29.32 -38.45 -4.49
CA THR A 470 30.20 -38.96 -3.44
C THR A 470 31.59 -38.32 -3.49
N LYS A 471 32.19 -38.20 -4.68
CA LYS A 471 33.56 -37.68 -4.85
C LYS A 471 33.62 -36.16 -4.97
N LEU A 472 32.62 -35.54 -5.60
CA LEU A 472 32.63 -34.09 -5.88
C LEU A 472 31.58 -33.31 -5.09
N GLY A 473 30.74 -33.97 -4.27
CA GLY A 473 29.72 -33.29 -3.48
C GLY A 473 28.60 -32.67 -4.31
N VAL A 474 28.43 -33.08 -5.56
CA VAL A 474 27.40 -32.54 -6.46
C VAL A 474 26.02 -32.96 -5.94
N LYS A 475 25.12 -32.01 -5.73
CA LYS A 475 23.74 -32.30 -5.30
C LYS A 475 22.82 -32.35 -6.51
N GLY A 476 22.20 -33.50 -6.76
CA GLY A 476 21.44 -33.72 -7.99
C GLY A 476 20.70 -35.04 -8.05
N GLY A 477 19.94 -35.22 -9.12
CA GLY A 477 19.10 -36.39 -9.38
C GLY A 477 18.93 -36.62 -10.88
N GLY A 478 18.52 -37.84 -11.24
CA GLY A 478 18.33 -38.24 -12.62
C GLY A 478 17.18 -39.22 -12.78
N LYS A 479 16.67 -39.32 -14.01
CA LYS A 479 15.63 -40.27 -14.41
C LYS A 479 15.97 -40.82 -15.79
N GLY A 480 15.99 -42.14 -15.91
CA GLY A 480 16.34 -42.82 -17.17
C GLY A 480 17.77 -42.49 -17.60
N THR A 481 17.92 -42.07 -18.85
CA THR A 481 19.21 -41.80 -19.51
C THR A 481 19.80 -40.42 -19.22
N LYS A 482 19.21 -39.63 -18.32
CA LYS A 482 19.68 -38.29 -17.96
C LYS A 482 19.80 -38.11 -16.45
N TRP A 483 20.86 -37.43 -16.02
CA TRP A 483 21.10 -37.03 -14.64
C TRP A 483 21.62 -35.59 -14.58
N SER A 484 21.15 -34.77 -13.65
CA SER A 484 21.62 -33.39 -13.49
C SER A 484 21.89 -33.06 -12.02
N GLY A 485 22.85 -32.17 -11.79
CA GLY A 485 23.21 -31.75 -10.45
C GLY A 485 23.93 -30.41 -10.41
N LYS A 486 24.08 -29.90 -9.20
CA LYS A 486 24.70 -28.61 -8.89
C LYS A 486 25.86 -28.82 -7.94
N PHE A 487 27.03 -28.33 -8.33
CA PHE A 487 28.21 -28.20 -7.49
C PHE A 487 28.27 -26.77 -6.94
N THR A 488 28.48 -26.61 -5.63
CA THR A 488 28.66 -25.29 -5.02
C THR A 488 30.13 -25.07 -4.66
N GLY A 489 30.69 -23.97 -5.16
CA GLY A 489 32.07 -23.57 -4.96
C GLY A 489 32.80 -23.26 -6.27
N VAL A 490 34.12 -23.13 -6.18
CA VAL A 490 34.98 -22.85 -7.33
C VAL A 490 35.35 -24.16 -8.03
N TRP A 491 34.88 -24.34 -9.26
CA TRP A 491 35.21 -25.46 -10.14
C TRP A 491 36.57 -25.24 -10.79
N LYS A 492 37.58 -26.01 -10.36
CA LYS A 492 38.93 -25.96 -10.93
C LYS A 492 39.09 -27.12 -11.90
N VAL A 493 39.41 -26.80 -13.15
CA VAL A 493 39.67 -27.79 -14.21
C VAL A 493 40.73 -28.81 -13.78
N SER A 494 41.75 -28.37 -13.02
CA SER A 494 42.85 -29.22 -12.54
C SER A 494 42.47 -30.22 -11.44
N ARG A 495 41.34 -30.04 -10.74
CA ARG A 495 40.93 -30.88 -9.59
C ARG A 495 39.58 -31.53 -9.83
N GLU A 496 38.53 -30.74 -9.97
CA GLU A 496 37.20 -31.25 -10.28
C GLU A 496 37.18 -31.87 -11.68
N GLY A 497 37.79 -31.19 -12.66
CA GLY A 497 37.89 -31.69 -14.04
C GLY A 497 38.70 -32.98 -14.17
N SER A 498 39.82 -33.12 -13.44
CA SER A 498 40.62 -34.35 -13.44
C SER A 498 39.89 -35.52 -12.78
N THR A 499 39.16 -35.27 -11.68
CA THR A 499 38.30 -36.28 -11.05
C THR A 499 37.22 -36.77 -12.03
N VAL A 500 36.63 -35.86 -12.81
CA VAL A 500 35.68 -36.19 -13.87
C VAL A 500 36.32 -37.03 -14.98
N ASP A 501 37.57 -36.75 -15.37
CA ASP A 501 38.29 -37.57 -16.35
C ASP A 501 38.61 -38.97 -15.86
N GLU A 502 39.02 -39.11 -14.61
CA GLU A 502 39.30 -40.41 -14.00
C GLU A 502 38.07 -41.30 -13.97
N LEU A 503 36.89 -40.71 -13.78
CA LEU A 503 35.60 -41.42 -13.88
C LEU A 503 35.32 -41.93 -15.29
N GLY A 504 35.59 -41.09 -16.29
CA GLY A 504 35.45 -41.47 -17.69
C GLY A 504 36.34 -42.65 -18.07
N ARG A 505 37.62 -42.61 -17.66
CA ARG A 505 38.63 -43.65 -17.98
C ARG A 505 38.37 -44.99 -17.27
N GLY A 506 37.72 -44.97 -16.11
CA GLY A 506 37.39 -46.19 -15.35
C GLY A 506 36.19 -46.97 -15.91
N LEU A 507 35.31 -46.31 -16.67
CA LEU A 507 34.10 -46.90 -17.26
C LEU A 507 34.27 -47.21 -18.76
N TYR A 508 34.93 -46.31 -19.51
CA TYR A 508 35.06 -46.37 -20.97
C TYR A 508 36.36 -45.68 -21.46
N ARG A 509 36.63 -45.69 -22.77
CA ARG A 509 37.73 -44.88 -23.33
C ARG A 509 37.30 -43.41 -23.33
N ALA A 510 38.00 -42.57 -22.56
CA ALA A 510 37.68 -41.15 -22.40
C ALA A 510 38.22 -40.31 -23.56
N ILE A 511 37.35 -39.47 -24.13
CA ILE A 511 37.63 -38.44 -25.13
C ILE A 511 37.28 -37.10 -24.47
N SER A 512 38.28 -36.25 -24.24
CA SER A 512 38.07 -34.88 -23.77
C SER A 512 37.95 -33.97 -24.99
N VAL A 513 36.84 -33.22 -25.11
CA VAL A 513 36.56 -32.33 -26.25
C VAL A 513 36.31 -30.90 -25.79
#